data_AF-A0A821W9H3-F1
#
_entry.id   AF-A0A821W9H3-F1
#
_cell.length_a   1.000
_cell.length_b   1.000
_cell.length_c   1.000
_cell.angle_alpha   90.00
_cell.angle_beta   90.00
_cell.angle_gamma   90.00
#
_symmetry.space_group_name_H-M   'P 1'
#
loop_
_entity.id
_entity.type
_entity.pdbx_description
1 polymer ?
#
loop_
_entity_poly.entity_id
_entity_poly.type
_entity_poly.pdbx_seq_one_letter_code
_entity_poly.pdbx_strand_id
1 'polypeptide(L)'
;MSSSNENILTVFGTRTILNLICKVLFRCLHFILNGLILRQIDLKIIGIANVRLQLLYTTILFLSREAFRRTVPKLNDLRSIHHYINLIWFIIPISLSIISFTLPVTLFIQTDNAEKYSFYYQSCLFYALAAFIELLSEPFYLLATVTLNYHINIYIEMFASTLGNIYNR
;
A
#
# COMPACT_ATOMS: atom_id res chain seq x y z
N MET A 1 -1.71 -37.83 -5.35
CA MET A 1 -2.40 -36.84 -4.51
C MET A 1 -1.49 -36.15 -3.49
N SER A 2 -0.59 -36.85 -2.76
CA SER A 2 0.20 -36.19 -1.69
C SER A 2 1.35 -35.29 -2.18
N SER A 3 2.02 -35.61 -3.30
CA SER A 3 3.13 -34.81 -3.83
C SER A 3 2.71 -33.42 -4.35
N SER A 4 1.47 -33.26 -4.82
CA SER A 4 0.94 -31.96 -5.25
C SER A 4 0.71 -31.02 -4.07
N ASN A 5 0.20 -31.56 -2.95
CA ASN A 5 -0.06 -30.76 -1.74
C ASN A 5 1.24 -30.30 -1.07
N GLU A 6 2.31 -31.12 -1.09
CA GLU A 6 3.63 -30.72 -0.56
C GLU A 6 4.29 -29.61 -1.38
N ASN A 7 4.20 -29.67 -2.71
CA ASN A 7 4.69 -28.59 -3.58
C ASN A 7 3.91 -27.29 -3.41
N ILE A 8 2.58 -27.38 -3.24
CA ILE A 8 1.76 -26.20 -2.98
C ILE A 8 2.13 -25.60 -1.61
N LEU A 9 2.24 -26.40 -0.55
CA LEU A 9 2.61 -25.92 0.80
C LEU A 9 4.00 -25.29 0.85
N THR A 10 4.98 -25.84 0.15
CA THR A 10 6.35 -25.29 0.08
C THR A 10 6.40 -23.99 -0.73
N VAL A 11 5.64 -23.88 -1.82
CA VAL A 11 5.51 -22.63 -2.60
C VAL A 11 4.79 -21.54 -1.78
N PHE A 12 3.72 -21.89 -1.06
CA PHE A 12 3.03 -20.97 -0.16
C PHE A 12 3.94 -20.52 0.98
N GLY A 13 4.66 -21.44 1.63
CA GLY A 13 5.59 -21.16 2.72
C GLY A 13 6.75 -20.24 2.28
N THR A 14 7.32 -20.48 1.11
CA THR A 14 8.40 -19.65 0.56
C THR A 14 7.91 -18.22 0.32
N ARG A 15 6.70 -18.04 -0.22
CA ARG A 15 6.10 -16.72 -0.45
C ARG A 15 5.81 -15.95 0.84
N THR A 16 5.30 -16.62 1.89
CA THR A 16 5.07 -15.97 3.19
C THR A 16 6.38 -15.59 3.87
N ILE A 17 7.38 -16.46 3.82
CA ILE A 17 8.70 -16.20 4.41
C ILE A 17 9.39 -15.01 3.71
N LEU A 18 9.36 -14.95 2.38
CA LEU A 18 9.93 -13.82 1.63
C LEU A 18 9.24 -12.49 1.97
N ASN A 19 7.90 -12.49 2.05
CA ASN A 19 7.15 -11.31 2.47
C ASN A 19 7.47 -10.89 3.91
N LEU A 20 7.64 -11.86 4.81
CA LEU A 20 7.96 -11.61 6.21
C LEU A 20 9.37 -11.04 6.36
N ILE A 21 10.36 -11.62 5.69
CA ILE A 21 11.74 -11.12 5.66
C ILE A 21 11.77 -9.68 5.11
N CYS A 22 11.09 -9.43 3.99
CA CYS A 22 11.05 -8.11 3.37
C CYS A 22 10.42 -7.07 4.31
N LYS A 23 9.31 -7.42 4.99
CA LYS A 23 8.68 -6.55 6.01
C LYS A 23 9.60 -6.28 7.20
N VAL A 24 10.31 -7.29 7.69
CA VAL A 24 11.26 -7.15 8.80
C VAL A 24 12.44 -6.25 8.39
N LEU A 25 13.01 -6.46 7.21
CA LEU A 25 14.08 -5.61 6.67
C LEU A 25 13.64 -4.15 6.56
N PHE A 26 12.44 -3.89 6.04
CA PHE A 26 11.89 -2.53 5.99
C PHE A 26 11.68 -1.93 7.38
N ARG A 27 11.24 -2.72 8.37
CA ARG A 27 11.11 -2.24 9.76
C ARG A 27 12.46 -1.91 10.36
N CYS A 28 13.49 -2.72 10.14
CA CYS A 28 14.86 -2.43 10.59
C CYS A 28 15.42 -1.18 9.92
N LEU A 29 15.23 -1.05 8.61
CA LEU A 29 15.69 0.10 7.82
C LEU A 29 15.00 1.38 8.29
N HIS A 30 13.67 1.34 8.45
CA HIS A 30 12.89 2.46 9.00
C HIS A 30 13.31 2.81 10.44
N PHE A 31 13.67 1.82 11.26
CA PHE A 31 14.17 2.03 12.61
C PHE A 31 15.55 2.71 12.63
N ILE A 32 16.47 2.27 11.77
CA ILE A 32 17.82 2.86 11.64
C ILE A 32 17.72 4.30 11.12
N LEU A 33 16.92 4.54 10.08
CA LEU A 33 16.67 5.88 9.56
C LEU A 33 16.08 6.80 10.64
N ASN A 34 15.08 6.32 11.38
CA ASN A 34 14.54 7.05 12.53
C ASN A 34 15.61 7.34 13.59
N GLY A 35 16.49 6.39 13.89
CA GLY A 35 17.59 6.58 14.85
C GLY A 35 18.63 7.61 14.40
N LEU A 36 18.94 7.66 13.10
CA LEU A 36 19.86 8.64 12.52
C LEU A 36 19.27 10.05 12.52
N ILE A 37 17.98 10.18 12.21
CA ILE A 37 17.23 11.45 12.30
C ILE A 37 17.28 12.00 13.73
N LEU A 38 17.08 11.14 14.74
CA LEU A 38 17.12 11.55 16.15
C LEU A 38 18.51 12.02 16.62
N ARG A 39 19.58 11.63 15.92
CA ARG A 39 20.96 12.02 16.26
C ARG A 39 21.36 13.36 15.66
N GLN A 40 20.72 13.80 14.57
CA GLN A 40 21.15 14.98 13.80
C GLN A 40 20.33 16.24 14.05
N ILE A 41 19.21 16.16 14.79
CA ILE A 41 18.29 17.30 14.93
C ILE A 41 17.78 17.45 16.37
N ASP A 42 17.68 18.68 16.88
CA ASP A 42 17.25 18.99 18.25
C ASP A 42 15.91 18.33 18.61
N LEU A 43 16.00 17.32 19.49
CA LEU A 43 14.98 16.30 19.77
C LEU A 43 13.61 16.87 20.17
N LYS A 44 13.56 18.05 20.79
CA LYS A 44 12.31 18.67 21.26
C LYS A 44 11.50 19.33 20.15
N ILE A 45 12.16 19.86 19.13
CA ILE A 45 11.55 20.64 18.05
C ILE A 45 11.07 19.72 16.93
N ILE A 46 11.88 18.70 16.62
CA ILE A 46 11.61 17.75 15.54
C ILE A 46 10.61 16.70 15.98
N GLY A 47 10.69 16.20 17.23
CA GLY A 47 9.87 15.07 17.66
C GLY A 47 8.37 15.32 17.52
N ILE A 48 7.88 16.47 18.00
CA ILE A 48 6.44 16.75 18.05
C ILE A 48 5.89 17.09 16.67
N ALA A 49 6.59 17.91 15.88
CA ALA A 49 6.16 18.28 14.53
C ALA A 49 6.31 17.11 13.54
N ASN A 50 7.42 16.34 13.60
CA ASN A 50 7.66 15.22 12.70
C ASN A 50 6.68 14.06 12.94
N VAL A 51 6.28 13.79 14.19
CA VAL A 51 5.25 12.77 14.47
C VAL A 51 3.93 13.14 13.79
N ARG A 52 3.53 14.42 13.81
CA ARG A 52 2.31 14.89 13.12
C ARG A 52 2.43 14.79 11.60
N LEU A 53 3.56 15.19 11.03
CA LEU A 53 3.83 15.07 9.59
C LEU A 53 3.85 13.60 9.14
N GLN A 54 4.45 12.73 9.95
CA GLN A 54 4.46 11.29 9.72
C GLN A 54 3.06 10.68 9.83
N LEU A 55 2.26 11.12 10.80
CA LEU A 55 0.86 10.74 10.93
C LEU A 55 0.04 11.18 9.72
N LEU A 56 0.20 12.43 9.26
CA LEU A 56 -0.44 12.93 8.04
C LEU A 56 -0.10 12.03 6.84
N TYR A 57 1.19 11.81 6.61
CA TYR A 57 1.69 11.01 5.50
C TYR A 57 1.20 9.56 5.54
N THR A 58 1.33 8.89 6.68
CA THR A 58 0.85 7.51 6.84
C THR A 58 -0.67 7.40 6.73
N THR A 59 -1.42 8.39 7.20
CA THR A 59 -2.89 8.42 7.10
C THR A 59 -3.35 8.58 5.65
N ILE A 60 -2.73 9.50 4.89
CA ILE A 60 -3.02 9.69 3.46
C ILE A 60 -2.79 8.37 2.70
N LEU A 61 -1.61 7.76 2.89
CA LEU A 61 -1.26 6.50 2.23
C LEU A 61 -2.17 5.36 2.65
N PHE A 62 -2.48 5.23 3.94
CA PHE A 62 -3.32 4.16 4.45
C PHE A 62 -4.75 4.26 3.89
N LEU A 63 -5.37 5.45 4.02
CA LEU A 63 -6.74 5.65 3.59
C LEU A 63 -6.87 5.48 2.08
N SER A 64 -5.89 5.98 1.32
CA SER A 64 -5.90 5.89 -0.13
C SER A 64 -5.56 4.49 -0.65
N ARG A 65 -4.65 3.73 -0.03
CA ARG A 65 -4.26 2.39 -0.54
C ARG A 65 -5.17 1.27 -0.08
N GLU A 66 -5.58 1.29 1.18
CA GLU A 66 -6.26 0.15 1.79
C GLU A 66 -7.65 -0.08 1.18
N ALA A 67 -8.33 1.01 0.78
CA ALA A 67 -9.60 0.94 0.06
C ALA A 67 -9.46 0.15 -1.26
N PHE A 68 -8.40 0.40 -2.03
CA PHE A 68 -8.20 -0.26 -3.34
C PHE A 68 -7.64 -1.67 -3.19
N ARG A 69 -6.68 -1.88 -2.29
CA ARG A 69 -6.11 -3.21 -2.04
C ARG A 69 -7.15 -4.22 -1.56
N ARG A 70 -8.20 -3.77 -0.86
CA ARG A 70 -9.29 -4.63 -0.40
C ARG A 70 -10.40 -4.83 -1.42
N THR A 71 -10.66 -3.85 -2.27
CA THR A 71 -11.75 -3.92 -3.26
C THR A 71 -11.29 -4.63 -4.52
N VAL A 72 -10.17 -4.21 -5.11
CA VAL A 72 -9.69 -4.71 -6.42
C VAL A 72 -9.63 -6.25 -6.51
N PRO A 73 -9.12 -7.01 -5.52
CA PRO A 73 -9.09 -8.48 -5.60
C PRO A 73 -10.47 -9.14 -5.49
N LYS A 74 -11.48 -8.46 -4.94
CA LYS A 74 -12.83 -9.00 -4.73
C LYS A 74 -13.71 -8.88 -5.97
N LEU A 75 -13.30 -8.12 -6.99
CA LEU A 75 -14.09 -7.86 -8.20
C LEU A 75 -14.11 -9.04 -9.19
N ASN A 76 -13.91 -10.28 -8.71
CA ASN A 76 -13.73 -11.52 -9.47
C ASN A 76 -14.79 -11.79 -10.55
N ASP A 77 -15.95 -11.12 -10.49
CA ASP A 77 -17.08 -11.23 -11.41
C ASP A 77 -17.03 -10.31 -12.65
N LEU A 78 -16.11 -9.34 -12.74
CA LEU A 78 -16.10 -8.42 -13.88
C LEU A 78 -15.34 -8.99 -15.08
N ARG A 79 -16.12 -9.41 -16.07
CA ARG A 79 -15.78 -10.03 -17.36
C ARG A 79 -14.75 -9.30 -18.26
N SER A 80 -14.16 -8.18 -17.84
CA SER A 80 -13.21 -7.43 -18.70
C SER A 80 -12.12 -6.66 -17.94
N ILE A 81 -10.88 -6.85 -18.36
CA ILE A 81 -9.68 -6.15 -17.85
C ILE A 81 -9.79 -4.62 -17.93
N HIS A 82 -10.56 -4.11 -18.88
CA HIS A 82 -10.82 -2.68 -19.08
C HIS A 82 -11.51 -2.03 -17.87
N HIS A 83 -12.47 -2.72 -17.24
CA HIS A 83 -13.15 -2.17 -16.05
C HIS A 83 -12.21 -2.07 -14.85
N TYR A 84 -11.29 -3.03 -14.70
CA TYR A 84 -10.26 -2.98 -13.65
C TYR A 84 -9.29 -1.83 -13.84
N ILE A 85 -8.82 -1.62 -15.07
CA ILE A 85 -7.93 -0.51 -15.40
C ILE A 85 -8.64 0.81 -15.05
N ASN A 86 -9.88 1.01 -15.51
CA ASN A 86 -10.65 2.21 -15.20
C ASN A 86 -10.85 2.41 -13.69
N LEU A 87 -11.10 1.33 -12.93
CA LEU A 87 -11.23 1.41 -11.48
C LEU A 87 -9.91 1.82 -10.79
N ILE A 88 -8.79 1.24 -11.22
CA ILE A 88 -7.47 1.53 -10.67
C ILE A 88 -7.11 3.00 -10.88
N TRP A 89 -7.46 3.59 -12.03
CA TRP A 89 -7.22 5.01 -12.29
C TRP A 89 -7.92 5.96 -11.32
N PHE A 90 -9.02 5.54 -10.66
CA PHE A 90 -9.68 6.35 -9.63
C PHE A 90 -8.84 6.55 -8.36
N ILE A 91 -7.71 5.83 -8.20
CA ILE A 91 -6.82 6.06 -7.05
C ILE A 91 -6.22 7.47 -7.04
N ILE A 92 -5.96 8.04 -8.22
CA ILE A 92 -5.40 9.38 -8.37
C ILE A 92 -6.40 10.45 -7.87
N PRO A 93 -7.64 10.55 -8.38
CA PRO A 93 -8.59 11.53 -7.89
C PRO A 93 -8.96 11.32 -6.41
N ILE A 94 -9.10 10.06 -5.97
CA ILE A 94 -9.39 9.76 -4.56
C ILE A 94 -8.25 10.22 -3.65
N SER A 95 -6.99 9.98 -4.04
CA SER A 95 -5.83 10.48 -3.28
C SER A 95 -5.83 12.00 -3.17
N LEU A 96 -6.16 12.70 -4.25
CA LEU A 96 -6.25 14.16 -4.27
C LEU A 96 -7.34 14.67 -3.33
N SER A 97 -8.52 14.01 -3.32
CA SER A 97 -9.61 14.32 -2.40
C SER A 97 -9.21 14.10 -0.93
N ILE A 98 -8.49 13.00 -0.63
CA ILE A 98 -8.00 12.71 0.72
C ILE A 98 -6.98 13.76 1.17
N ILE A 99 -6.04 14.16 0.31
CA ILE A 99 -5.06 15.21 0.62
C ILE A 99 -5.77 16.55 0.86
N SER A 100 -6.71 16.91 -0.01
CA SER A 100 -7.51 18.12 0.10
C SER A 100 -8.30 18.19 1.41
N PHE A 101 -8.78 17.05 1.93
CA PHE A 101 -9.46 16.99 3.21
C PHE A 101 -8.49 16.98 4.41
N THR A 102 -7.44 16.17 4.34
CA THR A 102 -6.56 15.91 5.50
C THR A 102 -5.63 17.08 5.78
N LEU A 103 -5.16 17.79 4.75
CA LEU A 103 -4.21 18.88 4.89
C LEU A 103 -4.78 20.08 5.68
N PRO A 104 -5.99 20.61 5.36
CA PRO A 104 -6.64 21.63 6.18
C PRO A 104 -6.94 21.15 7.60
N VAL A 105 -7.40 19.90 7.76
CA VAL A 105 -7.67 19.31 9.10
C VAL A 105 -6.41 19.32 9.97
N THR A 106 -5.25 18.97 9.40
CA THR A 106 -3.98 19.02 10.16
C THR A 106 -3.52 20.42 10.53
N LEU A 107 -3.92 21.44 9.76
CA LEU A 107 -3.65 22.85 10.05
C LEU A 107 -4.67 23.46 11.02
N PHE A 108 -5.91 22.96 11.04
CA PHE A 108 -6.97 23.43 11.93
C PHE A 108 -6.84 22.89 13.35
N ILE A 109 -6.22 21.71 13.51
CA ILE A 109 -5.88 21.16 14.83
C ILE A 109 -4.67 21.94 15.36
N GLN A 110 -4.95 23.10 15.95
CA GLN A 110 -3.93 23.92 16.60
C GLN A 110 -3.53 23.29 17.93
N THR A 111 -2.23 23.10 18.12
CA THR A 111 -1.65 22.65 19.38
C THR A 111 -0.50 23.60 19.70
N ASP A 112 -0.47 24.07 20.96
CA ASP A 112 0.34 25.20 21.45
C ASP A 112 1.87 25.12 21.18
N ASN A 113 2.37 23.97 20.72
CA ASN A 113 3.80 23.68 20.61
C ASN A 113 4.35 23.53 19.18
N ALA A 114 3.50 23.24 18.17
CA ALA A 114 3.98 22.90 16.82
C ALA A 114 3.91 24.06 15.82
N GLU A 115 3.03 25.04 16.05
CA GLU A 115 2.81 26.16 15.12
C GLU A 115 3.79 27.31 15.31
N LYS A 116 4.59 27.27 16.37
CA LYS A 116 5.66 28.24 16.62
C LYS A 116 6.79 28.19 15.59
N TYR A 117 6.84 27.18 14.72
CA TYR A 117 7.90 27.02 13.73
C TYR A 117 7.55 27.68 12.39
N SER A 118 8.44 28.57 11.94
CA SER A 118 8.28 29.38 10.72
C SER A 118 8.08 28.60 9.41
N PHE A 119 8.38 27.29 9.38
CA PHE A 119 8.33 26.44 8.17
C PHE A 119 7.38 25.24 8.30
N TYR A 120 6.47 25.24 9.29
CA TYR A 120 5.55 24.12 9.50
C TYR A 120 4.61 23.89 8.31
N TYR A 121 4.05 24.95 7.73
CA TYR A 121 3.16 24.88 6.58
C TYR A 121 3.84 24.29 5.33
N GLN A 122 5.06 24.74 5.02
CA GLN A 122 5.86 24.22 3.91
C GLN A 122 6.18 22.73 4.13
N SER A 123 6.46 22.33 5.37
CA SER A 123 6.71 20.93 5.72
C SER A 123 5.48 20.05 5.47
N CYS A 124 4.28 20.50 5.85
CA CYS A 124 3.03 19.80 5.56
C CYS A 124 2.82 19.59 4.04
N LEU A 125 3.09 20.62 3.24
CA LEU A 125 2.99 20.54 1.78
C LEU A 125 3.98 19.53 1.19
N PHE A 126 5.24 19.54 1.63
CA PHE A 126 6.23 18.57 1.15
C PHE A 126 5.86 17.13 1.50
N TYR A 127 5.37 16.88 2.71
CA TYR A 127 4.91 15.54 3.10
C TYR A 127 3.68 15.08 2.33
N ALA A 128 2.74 15.99 2.04
CA ALA A 128 1.58 15.67 1.21
C ALA A 128 1.96 15.39 -0.25
N LEU A 129 2.90 16.16 -0.82
CA LEU A 129 3.45 15.92 -2.16
C LEU A 129 4.21 14.58 -2.21
N ALA A 130 5.01 14.26 -1.19
CA ALA A 130 5.69 12.98 -1.09
C ALA A 130 4.69 11.81 -1.06
N ALA A 131 3.63 11.91 -0.25
CA ALA A 131 2.57 10.91 -0.22
C ALA A 131 1.87 10.75 -1.58
N PHE A 132 1.62 11.87 -2.28
CA PHE A 132 1.01 11.85 -3.61
C PHE A 132 1.90 11.17 -4.66
N ILE A 133 3.20 11.50 -4.69
CA ILE A 133 4.17 10.85 -5.60
C ILE A 133 4.21 9.34 -5.36
N GLU A 134 4.19 8.92 -4.10
CA GLU A 134 4.18 7.49 -3.77
C GLU A 134 2.87 6.81 -4.19
N LEU A 135 1.74 7.52 -4.15
CA LEU A 135 0.45 7.04 -4.63
C LEU A 135 0.39 6.87 -6.15
N LEU A 136 1.19 7.63 -6.92
CA LEU A 136 1.33 7.42 -8.37
C LEU A 136 1.93 6.06 -8.73
N SER A 137 2.70 5.44 -7.82
CA SER A 137 3.25 4.09 -8.01
C SER A 137 2.23 2.96 -7.75
N GLU A 138 1.19 3.26 -6.97
CA GLU A 138 0.16 2.29 -6.56
C GLU A 138 -0.65 1.67 -7.72
N PRO A 139 -1.10 2.42 -8.76
CA PRO A 139 -1.84 1.82 -9.87
C PRO A 139 -1.03 0.75 -10.62
N PHE A 140 0.29 0.95 -10.75
CA PHE A 140 1.19 -0.04 -11.35
C PHE A 140 1.28 -1.31 -10.49
N TYR A 141 1.39 -1.15 -9.17
CA TYR A 141 1.40 -2.28 -8.23
C TYR A 141 0.09 -3.07 -8.27
N LEU A 142 -1.06 -2.39 -8.30
CA LEU A 142 -2.38 -3.01 -8.38
C LEU A 142 -2.57 -3.75 -9.72
N LEU A 143 -2.15 -3.16 -10.83
CA LEU A 143 -2.23 -3.79 -12.15
C LEU A 143 -1.37 -5.07 -12.22
N ALA A 144 -0.16 -5.03 -11.68
CA ALA A 144 0.71 -6.21 -11.59
C ALA A 144 0.09 -7.32 -10.74
N THR A 145 -0.57 -6.95 -9.63
CA THR A 145 -1.23 -7.93 -8.74
C THR A 145 -2.44 -8.58 -9.42
N VAL A 146 -3.26 -7.80 -10.14
CA VAL A 146 -4.45 -8.31 -10.84
C VAL A 146 -4.06 -9.25 -11.98
N THR A 147 -3.10 -8.85 -12.81
CA THR A 147 -2.63 -9.68 -13.93
C THR A 147 -2.04 -11.00 -13.44
N LEU A 148 -1.21 -10.97 -12.39
CA LEU A 148 -0.63 -12.18 -11.81
C LEU A 148 -1.69 -13.14 -11.23
N ASN A 149 -2.72 -12.62 -10.56
CA ASN A 149 -3.85 -13.42 -10.07
C ASN A 149 -4.70 -14.01 -11.21
N TYR A 150 -4.94 -13.23 -12.27
CA TYR A 150 -5.67 -13.70 -13.45
C TYR A 150 -5.00 -14.91 -14.09
N HIS A 151 -3.67 -14.86 -14.28
CA HIS A 151 -2.92 -16.01 -14.81
C HIS A 151 -3.09 -17.25 -13.94
N ILE A 152 -3.00 -17.11 -12.62
CA ILE A 152 -3.16 -18.23 -11.67
C ILE A 152 -4.56 -18.85 -11.76
N ASN A 153 -5.62 -18.03 -11.84
CA ASN A 153 -6.99 -18.53 -11.96
C ASN A 153 -7.21 -19.34 -13.24
N ILE A 154 -6.67 -18.89 -14.38
CA ILE A 154 -6.76 -19.63 -15.65
C ILE A 154 -6.07 -20.99 -15.54
N TYR A 155 -4.87 -21.06 -14.93
CA TYR A 155 -4.21 -22.35 -14.73
C TYR A 155 -5.07 -23.31 -13.90
N ILE A 156 -5.70 -22.82 -12.82
CA ILE A 156 -6.57 -23.65 -11.98
C ILE A 156 -7.79 -24.14 -12.77
N GLU A 157 -8.44 -23.28 -13.53
CA GLU A 157 -9.61 -23.63 -14.34
C GLU A 157 -9.27 -24.63 -15.47
N MET A 158 -8.11 -24.46 -16.11
CA MET A 158 -7.58 -25.42 -17.08
C MET A 158 -7.31 -26.78 -16.42
N PHE A 159 -6.67 -26.82 -15.26
CA PHE A 159 -6.44 -28.08 -14.54
C PHE A 159 -7.75 -28.75 -14.09
N ALA A 160 -8.69 -27.98 -13.56
CA ALA A 160 -9.98 -28.48 -13.09
C ALA A 160 -10.83 -29.06 -14.23
N SER A 161 -10.91 -28.36 -15.36
CA SER A 161 -11.63 -28.84 -16.55
C SER A 161 -11.02 -30.11 -17.13
N THR A 162 -9.69 -30.23 -17.11
CA THR A 162 -9.00 -31.45 -17.58
C THR A 162 -9.29 -32.65 -16.67
N LEU A 163 -9.25 -32.48 -15.35
CA LEU A 163 -9.58 -33.53 -14.37
C LEU A 163 -11.05 -33.93 -14.43
N GLY A 164 -11.96 -32.97 -14.60
CA GLY A 164 -13.40 -33.23 -14.76
C GLY A 164 -13.71 -34.09 -15.98
N ASN A 165 -13.00 -33.88 -17.09
CA ASN A 165 -13.16 -34.69 -18.31
C ASN A 165 -12.63 -36.12 -18.17
N ILE A 166 -11.68 -36.37 -17.26
CA ILE A 166 -11.12 -37.71 -17.01
C ILE A 166 -12.05 -38.52 -16.09
N TYR A 167 -12.77 -37.87 -15.18
CA TYR A 167 -13.69 -38.55 -14.24
C TYR A 167 -15.05 -38.91 -14.86
N ASN A 168 -15.43 -38.22 -15.95
CA ASN A 168 -16.74 -38.41 -16.61
C ASN A 168 -16.67 -39.38 -17.81
N ARG A 169 -15.65 -40.24 -17.88
CA ARG A 169 -15.44 -41.25 -18.92
C ARG A 169 -15.15 -42.60 -18.28
#